data_AF-A0A9E5NV94-F1
#
_entry.id   AF-A0A9E5NV94-F1
#
_cell.length_a   1.000
_cell.length_b   1.000
_cell.length_c   1.000
_cell.angle_alpha   90.00
_cell.angle_beta   90.00
_cell.angle_gamma   90.00
#
_symmetry.space_group_name_H-M   'P 1'
#
loop_
_entity.id
_entity.type
_entity.pdbx_description
1 polymer ?
#
loop_
_entity_poly.entity_id
_entity_poly.type
_entity_poly.pdbx_seq_one_letter_code
_entity_poly.pdbx_strand_id
1 'polypeptide(L)'
;MPVPGNLLTTAMAVMPHRDVSRAMKTALSLDVPFWPQLPLLSYYEDMYVQASEHFPGIVLDVEKRTLRFSKKKFITEFEETMAHFDEREYFDISRTYSTVYHLFLGLDLSDRPAIRGQLEGPVSFGFNVLDEDDRPIL
;
A
#
# COMPACT_ATOMS: atom_id res chain seq x y z
N MET A 1 -7.98 -29.30 3.33
CA MET A 1 -9.26 -29.86 2.84
C MET A 1 -10.09 -28.67 2.39
N PRO A 2 -10.51 -28.60 1.12
CA PRO A 2 -11.23 -27.43 0.60
C PRO A 2 -12.57 -27.25 1.31
N VAL A 3 -12.98 -26.00 1.53
CA VAL A 3 -14.29 -25.69 2.11
C VAL A 3 -15.38 -26.08 1.10
N PRO A 4 -16.43 -26.82 1.50
CA PRO A 4 -17.51 -27.23 0.60
C PRO A 4 -18.13 -26.02 -0.14
N GLY A 5 -18.44 -26.19 -1.43
CA GLY A 5 -19.08 -25.16 -2.25
C GLY A 5 -18.14 -24.27 -3.07
N ASN A 6 -16.89 -24.72 -3.33
CA ASN A 6 -15.88 -23.95 -4.06
C ASN A 6 -15.54 -22.61 -3.39
N LEU A 7 -15.54 -22.59 -2.06
CA LEU A 7 -15.21 -21.40 -1.27
C LEU A 7 -13.69 -21.31 -1.11
N LEU A 8 -13.07 -20.41 -1.88
CA LEU A 8 -11.64 -20.16 -1.86
C LEU A 8 -11.25 -19.25 -0.70
N THR A 9 -10.15 -19.58 -0.03
CA THR A 9 -9.61 -18.81 1.09
C THR A 9 -8.69 -17.67 0.64
N THR A 10 -8.76 -16.55 1.35
CA THR A 10 -7.83 -15.42 1.27
C THR A 10 -7.79 -14.69 2.62
N ALA A 11 -6.96 -13.67 2.78
CA ALA A 11 -6.86 -12.92 4.03
C ALA A 11 -6.69 -11.42 3.80
N MET A 12 -6.97 -10.63 4.84
CA MET A 12 -6.60 -9.21 4.90
C MET A 12 -5.09 -9.05 4.82
N ALA A 13 -4.62 -8.12 3.99
CA ALA A 13 -3.23 -8.05 3.55
C ALA A 13 -2.22 -7.60 4.62
N VAL A 14 -2.66 -6.75 5.57
CA VAL A 14 -1.79 -6.18 6.61
C VAL A 14 -1.44 -7.25 7.64
N MET A 15 -0.15 -7.46 7.89
CA MET A 15 0.32 -8.47 8.84
C MET A 15 1.41 -7.94 9.80
N PRO A 16 1.46 -8.45 11.05
CA PRO A 16 2.45 -8.04 12.04
C PRO A 16 3.81 -8.77 11.86
N HIS A 17 4.21 -9.07 10.62
CA HIS A 17 5.49 -9.72 10.33
C HIS A 17 6.62 -8.70 10.19
N ARG A 18 7.81 -9.09 10.65
CA ARG A 18 9.09 -8.37 10.42
C ARG A 18 10.03 -9.14 9.50
N ASP A 19 9.57 -10.26 8.96
CA ASP A 19 10.32 -11.18 8.10
C ASP A 19 9.51 -11.41 6.82
N VAL A 20 10.07 -10.97 5.70
CA VAL A 20 9.43 -11.04 4.37
C VAL A 20 9.16 -12.48 3.96
N SER A 21 10.14 -13.38 4.15
CA SER A 21 10.02 -14.78 3.73
C SER A 21 8.89 -15.49 4.47
N ARG A 22 8.76 -15.24 5.78
CA ARG A 22 7.66 -15.79 6.59
C ARG A 22 6.31 -15.21 6.17
N ALA A 23 6.23 -13.91 5.95
CA ALA A 23 5.02 -13.25 5.47
C ALA A 23 4.56 -13.81 4.12
N MET A 24 5.47 -13.90 3.15
CA MET A 24 5.20 -14.43 1.81
C MET A 24 4.77 -15.90 1.86
N LYS A 25 5.42 -16.73 2.69
CA LYS A 25 5.00 -18.13 2.88
C LYS A 25 3.55 -18.24 3.36
N THR A 26 3.14 -17.39 4.30
CA THR A 26 1.75 -17.34 4.79
C THR A 26 0.82 -16.87 3.68
N ALA A 27 1.17 -15.77 3.01
CA ALA A 27 0.36 -15.19 1.94
C ALA A 27 0.10 -16.16 0.77
N LEU A 28 1.10 -16.95 0.39
CA LEU A 28 1.03 -17.94 -0.70
C LEU A 28 0.36 -19.26 -0.30
N SER A 29 0.06 -19.47 0.99
CA SER A 29 -0.53 -20.71 1.49
C SER A 29 -2.04 -20.82 1.32
N LEU A 30 -2.70 -19.71 0.96
CA LEU A 30 -4.14 -19.64 0.72
C LEU A 30 -4.49 -19.97 -0.73
N ASP A 31 -5.77 -20.27 -0.99
CA ASP A 31 -6.25 -20.61 -2.33
C ASP A 31 -6.12 -19.41 -3.29
N VAL A 32 -6.43 -18.20 -2.80
CA VAL A 32 -6.18 -16.91 -3.47
C VAL A 32 -5.10 -16.17 -2.70
N PRO A 33 -3.83 -16.27 -3.12
CA PRO A 33 -2.73 -15.55 -2.50
C PRO A 33 -2.94 -14.04 -2.54
N PHE A 34 -2.36 -13.35 -1.56
CA PHE A 34 -2.48 -11.91 -1.46
C PHE A 34 -1.10 -11.25 -1.34
N TRP A 35 -0.96 -10.03 -1.86
CA TRP A 35 0.22 -9.21 -1.61
C TRP A 35 0.21 -8.76 -0.13
N PRO A 36 1.21 -9.14 0.69
CA PRO A 36 1.24 -8.74 2.09
C PRO A 36 1.81 -7.35 2.31
N GLN A 37 1.20 -6.59 3.22
CA GLN A 37 1.68 -5.27 3.69
C GLN A 37 2.25 -5.41 5.10
N LEU A 38 3.50 -4.98 5.30
CA LEU A 38 4.33 -5.30 6.49
C LEU A 38 4.79 -4.05 7.27
N PRO A 39 3.88 -3.28 7.89
CA PRO A 39 4.24 -2.02 8.56
C PRO A 39 5.21 -2.18 9.75
N LEU A 40 5.42 -3.39 10.28
CA LEU A 40 6.43 -3.66 11.31
C LEU A 40 7.83 -3.96 10.76
N LEU A 41 7.92 -4.28 9.46
CA LEU A 41 9.20 -4.39 8.74
C LEU A 41 9.73 -3.00 8.41
N SER A 42 8.89 -2.15 7.81
CA SER A 42 9.20 -0.78 7.42
C SER A 42 7.91 0.04 7.44
N TYR A 43 7.96 1.30 7.86
CA TYR A 43 6.77 2.17 7.81
C TYR A 43 6.36 2.49 6.37
N TYR A 44 7.28 2.38 5.41
CA TYR A 44 6.95 2.42 3.98
C TYR A 44 5.94 1.34 3.58
N GLU A 45 5.96 0.17 4.23
CA GLU A 45 5.03 -0.93 3.95
C GLU A 45 3.63 -0.74 4.57
N ASP A 46 3.38 0.42 5.20
CA ASP A 46 2.04 0.81 5.65
C ASP A 46 1.15 1.20 4.46
N MET A 47 -0.11 0.75 4.47
CA MET A 47 -1.00 0.92 3.32
C MET A 47 -1.32 2.39 3.00
N TYR A 48 -1.37 3.28 4.01
CA TYR A 48 -1.57 4.71 3.77
C TYR A 48 -0.30 5.34 3.20
N VAL A 49 0.86 4.92 3.68
CA VAL A 49 2.16 5.42 3.19
C VAL A 49 2.35 5.03 1.74
N GLN A 50 2.06 3.78 1.37
CA GLN A 50 2.09 3.32 -0.03
C GLN A 50 1.14 4.11 -0.93
N ALA A 51 -0.10 4.32 -0.51
CA ALA A 51 -1.07 5.11 -1.26
C ALA A 51 -0.71 6.60 -1.34
N SER A 52 0.13 7.09 -0.44
CA SER A 52 0.58 8.49 -0.39
C SER A 52 1.78 8.79 -1.29
N GLU A 53 2.42 7.75 -1.86
CA GLU A 53 3.57 7.94 -2.74
C GLU A 53 3.16 8.82 -3.93
N HIS A 54 3.96 9.87 -4.19
CA HIS A 54 3.70 10.88 -5.21
C HIS A 54 2.41 11.70 -5.05
N PHE A 55 1.64 11.53 -3.97
CA PHE A 55 0.55 12.44 -3.65
C PHE A 55 1.12 13.81 -3.20
N PRO A 56 0.71 14.92 -3.80
CA PRO A 56 1.27 16.24 -3.50
C PRO A 56 0.92 16.64 -2.08
N GLY A 57 1.84 17.33 -1.39
CA GLY A 57 1.59 17.80 -0.03
C GLY A 57 1.81 16.78 1.08
N ILE A 58 2.21 15.55 0.76
CA ILE A 58 2.50 14.54 1.79
C ILE A 58 3.78 14.84 2.57
N VAL A 59 3.67 14.83 3.89
CA VAL A 59 4.79 14.92 4.81
C VAL A 59 4.90 13.60 5.57
N LEU A 60 5.86 12.78 5.15
CA LEU A 60 6.15 11.47 5.74
C LEU A 60 7.36 11.58 6.69
N ASP A 61 7.17 11.20 7.96
CA ASP A 61 8.24 11.03 8.94
C ASP A 61 8.34 9.54 9.29
N VAL A 62 9.32 8.85 8.70
CA VAL A 62 9.51 7.41 8.87
C VAL A 62 9.97 7.05 10.29
N GLU A 63 10.76 7.91 10.92
CA GLU A 63 11.28 7.69 12.27
C GLU A 63 10.17 7.79 13.31
N LYS A 64 9.34 8.82 13.21
CA LYS A 64 8.18 9.03 14.09
C LYS A 64 6.94 8.25 13.65
N ARG A 65 6.99 7.62 12.47
CA ARG A 65 5.90 6.87 11.86
C ARG A 65 4.64 7.70 11.71
N THR A 66 4.77 8.90 11.14
CA THR A 66 3.64 9.78 10.88
C THR A 66 3.50 10.10 9.40
N LEU A 67 2.25 10.19 8.96
CA LEU A 67 1.85 10.62 7.63
C LEU A 67 0.92 11.80 7.77
N ARG A 68 1.31 12.94 7.20
CA ARG A 68 0.60 14.23 7.34
C ARG A 68 0.41 14.88 6.00
N PHE A 69 -0.50 15.84 5.94
CA PHE A 69 -0.69 16.68 4.78
C PHE A 69 -0.25 18.13 5.08
N SER A 70 0.32 18.78 4.10
CA SER A 70 0.66 20.20 4.15
C SER A 70 0.07 20.92 2.95
N LYS A 71 -0.86 21.85 3.20
CA LYS A 71 -1.48 22.68 2.15
C LYS A 71 -0.44 23.47 1.36
N LYS A 72 0.58 24.00 2.05
CA LYS A 72 1.66 24.75 1.43
C LYS A 72 2.45 23.88 0.44
N LYS A 73 2.83 22.66 0.84
CA LYS A 73 3.56 21.74 -0.03
C LYS A 73 2.69 21.24 -1.18
N PHE A 74 1.41 20.99 -0.92
CA PHE A 74 0.44 20.63 -1.96
C PHE A 74 0.40 21.70 -3.06
N ILE A 75 0.23 22.98 -2.71
CA ILE A 75 0.18 24.06 -3.70
C ILE A 75 1.46 24.12 -4.55
N THR A 76 2.62 23.90 -3.95
CA THR A 76 3.90 23.90 -4.66
C THR A 76 4.05 22.73 -5.63
N GLU A 77 3.54 21.55 -5.27
CA GLU A 77 3.76 20.30 -6.01
C GLU A 77 2.63 19.94 -6.97
N PHE A 78 1.45 20.54 -6.79
CA PHE A 78 0.25 20.18 -7.53
C PHE A 78 0.44 20.26 -9.04
N GLU A 79 1.04 21.34 -9.55
CA GLU A 79 1.27 21.50 -11.00
C GLU A 79 2.16 20.41 -11.57
N GLU A 80 3.23 20.03 -10.85
CA GLU A 80 4.14 18.95 -11.27
C GLU A 80 3.42 17.59 -11.24
N THR A 81 2.72 17.26 -10.15
CA THR A 81 1.93 16.03 -10.07
C THR A 81 0.92 15.94 -11.21
N MET A 82 0.22 17.03 -11.52
CA MET A 82 -0.77 17.07 -12.61
C MET A 82 -0.13 16.95 -13.99
N ALA A 83 1.12 17.38 -14.17
CA ALA A 83 1.84 17.19 -15.42
C ALA A 83 2.10 15.70 -15.72
N HIS A 84 2.24 14.88 -14.69
CA HIS A 84 2.42 13.43 -14.80
C HIS A 84 1.10 12.63 -14.81
N PHE A 85 -0.07 13.29 -14.89
CA PHE A 85 -1.37 12.62 -14.73
C PHE A 85 -1.60 11.43 -15.68
N ASP A 86 -1.09 11.51 -16.91
CA ASP A 86 -1.20 10.43 -17.91
C ASP A 86 -0.09 9.36 -17.79
N GLU A 87 0.90 9.58 -16.93
CA GLU A 87 2.04 8.68 -16.70
C GLU A 87 1.74 7.72 -15.54
N ARG A 88 1.09 6.60 -15.82
CA ARG A 88 0.65 5.65 -14.78
C ARG A 88 1.79 5.14 -13.90
N GLU A 89 2.96 4.95 -14.49
CA GLU A 89 4.17 4.47 -13.81
C GLU A 89 4.66 5.46 -12.74
N TYR A 90 4.34 6.76 -12.88
CA TYR A 90 4.64 7.77 -11.87
C TYR A 90 3.88 7.53 -10.56
N PHE A 91 2.69 6.92 -10.63
CA PHE A 91 1.84 6.63 -9.48
C PHE A 91 1.88 5.16 -9.05
N ASP A 92 2.76 4.34 -9.65
CA ASP A 92 2.95 2.97 -9.21
C ASP A 92 3.80 2.94 -7.93
N ILE A 93 3.60 1.91 -7.11
CA ILE A 93 4.31 1.78 -5.84
C ILE A 93 5.76 1.46 -6.15
N SER A 94 6.69 2.32 -5.76
CA SER A 94 8.11 2.08 -5.99
C SER A 94 8.67 1.00 -5.07
N ARG A 95 9.87 0.51 -5.40
CA ARG A 95 10.60 -0.44 -4.52
C ARG A 95 10.93 0.13 -3.15
N THR A 96 10.98 1.46 -3.03
CA THR A 96 11.20 2.16 -1.76
C THR A 96 9.96 2.06 -0.87
N TYR A 97 8.77 2.24 -1.45
CA TYR A 97 7.51 2.20 -0.71
C TYR A 97 6.98 0.77 -0.51
N SER A 98 7.37 -0.18 -1.34
CA SER A 98 7.17 -1.59 -1.00
C SER A 98 8.17 -2.50 -1.69
N THR A 99 9.00 -3.18 -0.91
CA THR A 99 9.81 -4.27 -1.47
C THR A 99 8.95 -5.50 -1.69
N VAL A 100 7.98 -5.74 -0.81
CA VAL A 100 7.12 -6.93 -0.82
C VAL A 100 6.18 -6.95 -2.03
N TYR A 101 5.68 -5.79 -2.48
CA TYR A 101 4.88 -5.64 -3.69
C TYR A 101 5.62 -6.15 -4.93
N HIS A 102 6.83 -5.65 -5.15
CA HIS A 102 7.65 -6.02 -6.29
C HIS A 102 8.07 -7.49 -6.25
N LEU A 103 8.34 -8.03 -5.06
CA LEU A 103 8.60 -9.45 -4.89
C LEU A 103 7.37 -10.29 -5.26
N PHE A 104 6.18 -9.89 -4.78
CA PHE A 104 4.94 -10.61 -5.06
C PHE A 104 4.57 -10.59 -6.55
N LEU A 105 4.72 -9.44 -7.22
CA LEU A 105 4.49 -9.32 -8.67
C LEU A 105 5.51 -10.08 -9.53
N GLY A 106 6.70 -10.34 -9.00
CA GLY A 106 7.74 -11.12 -9.67
C GLY A 106 7.55 -12.63 -9.60
N LEU A 107 6.53 -13.13 -8.88
CA LEU A 107 6.25 -14.56 -8.77
C LEU A 107 5.42 -15.07 -9.95
N ASP A 108 5.67 -16.30 -10.37
CA ASP A 108 4.73 -17.04 -11.21
C ASP A 108 3.59 -17.56 -10.33
N LEU A 109 2.39 -16.99 -10.52
CA LEU A 109 1.16 -17.35 -9.84
C LEU A 109 0.08 -17.81 -10.84
N SER A 110 0.50 -18.23 -12.03
CA SER A 110 -0.41 -18.67 -13.11
C SER A 110 -1.21 -19.92 -12.77
N ASP A 111 -0.77 -20.71 -11.80
CA ASP A 111 -1.49 -21.88 -11.26
C ASP A 111 -2.59 -21.51 -10.25
N ARG A 112 -2.66 -20.24 -9.83
CA ARG A 112 -3.64 -19.75 -8.87
C ARG A 112 -4.90 -19.27 -9.57
N PRO A 113 -6.09 -19.51 -9.00
CA PRO A 113 -7.35 -19.06 -9.59
C PRO A 113 -7.48 -17.54 -9.63
N ALA A 114 -6.83 -16.84 -8.69
CA ALA A 114 -6.73 -15.38 -8.62
C ALA A 114 -5.60 -14.99 -7.66
N ILE A 115 -5.25 -13.71 -7.67
CA ILE A 115 -4.43 -13.06 -6.65
C ILE A 115 -5.17 -11.84 -6.10
N ARG A 116 -4.84 -11.42 -4.88
CA ARG A 116 -5.45 -10.27 -4.22
C ARG A 116 -4.42 -9.20 -3.90
N GLY A 117 -4.65 -7.98 -4.37
CA GLY A 117 -4.00 -6.77 -3.87
C GLY A 117 -4.92 -5.98 -2.93
N GLN A 118 -4.35 -5.10 -2.12
CA GLN A 118 -5.10 -4.14 -1.32
C GLN A 118 -4.41 -2.78 -1.43
N LEU A 119 -5.19 -1.74 -1.69
CA LEU A 119 -4.75 -0.35 -1.71
C LEU A 119 -5.78 0.49 -0.96
N GLU A 120 -5.33 1.55 -0.31
CA GLU A 120 -6.22 2.44 0.42
C GLU A 120 -7.13 3.23 -0.53
N GLY A 121 -8.39 3.40 -0.14
CA GLY A 121 -9.36 4.17 -0.91
C GLY A 121 -9.29 5.67 -0.61
N PRO A 122 -9.69 6.55 -1.55
CA PRO A 122 -9.55 8.00 -1.38
C PRO A 122 -10.35 8.57 -0.20
N VAL A 123 -11.51 7.98 0.13
CA VAL A 123 -12.33 8.42 1.26
C VAL A 123 -11.65 8.11 2.59
N SER A 124 -11.21 6.88 2.79
CA SER A 124 -10.47 6.47 3.99
C SER A 124 -9.16 7.24 4.11
N PHE A 125 -8.43 7.41 3.01
CA PHE A 125 -7.20 8.19 2.97
C PHE A 125 -7.46 9.63 3.43
N GLY A 126 -8.46 10.30 2.86
CA GLY A 126 -8.83 11.66 3.20
C GLY A 126 -9.25 11.85 4.67
N PHE A 127 -9.86 10.84 5.29
CA PHE A 127 -10.20 10.87 6.71
C PHE A 127 -9.03 10.59 7.66
N ASN A 128 -8.05 9.78 7.25
CA ASN A 128 -6.93 9.39 8.12
C ASN A 128 -5.71 10.31 8.01
N VAL A 129 -5.46 10.89 6.84
CA VAL A 129 -4.36 11.84 6.65
C VAL A 129 -4.83 13.21 7.11
N LEU A 130 -4.12 13.75 8.11
CA LEU A 130 -4.48 15.01 8.76
C LEU A 130 -3.58 16.16 8.29
N ASP A 131 -4.18 17.34 8.15
CA ASP A 131 -3.48 18.59 7.86
C ASP A 131 -2.76 19.19 9.08
N GLU A 132 -2.16 20.36 8.92
CA GLU A 132 -1.49 21.10 9.98
C GLU A 132 -2.38 21.44 11.21
N ASP A 133 -3.70 21.47 11.05
CA ASP A 133 -4.69 21.80 12.09
C ASP A 133 -5.35 20.53 12.69
N ASP A 134 -4.78 19.34 12.44
CA ASP A 134 -5.29 18.03 12.82
C ASP A 134 -6.67 17.71 12.22
N ARG A 135 -6.97 18.26 11.04
CA ARG A 135 -8.23 18.01 10.33
C ARG A 135 -8.03 17.03 9.17
N PRO A 136 -8.99 16.12 8.94
CA PRO A 136 -9.11 15.39 7.69
C PRO A 136 -9.02 16.32 6.47
N ILE A 137 -8.49 15.78 5.37
CA ILE A 137 -8.31 16.53 4.11
C ILE A 137 -9.49 16.38 3.13
N LEU A 138 -10.55 15.66 3.53
CA LEU A 138 -11.81 15.51 2.79
C LEU A 138 -12.98 16.13 3.57
#